data_AF-A0A928SGM8-F1
#
_entry.id   AF-A0A928SGM8-F1
#
_cell.length_a   1.000
_cell.length_b   1.000
_cell.length_c   1.000
_cell.angle_alpha   90.00
_cell.angle_beta   90.00
_cell.angle_gamma   90.00
#
_symmetry.space_group_name_H-M   'P 1'
#
loop_
_entity.id
_entity.type
_entity.pdbx_description
1 polymer ?
#
loop_
_entity_poly.entity_id
_entity_poly.type
_entity_poly.pdbx_seq_one_letter_code
_entity_poly.pdbx_strand_id
1 'polypeptide(L)'
;MDDESGSGFPTENAVWVVATVEEENGRWVVYLEVGFWEPNEPENIQTVRHRIQAYPKKRLAEIAAHWIERGASKDLSQPPLGF
;
A
#
# COMPACT_ATOMS: atom_id res chain seq x y z
N MET A 1 16.15 1.60 -28.24
CA MET A 1 16.87 1.66 -26.94
C MET A 1 15.96 2.49 -26.09
N ASP A 2 14.90 1.81 -25.65
CA ASP A 2 13.70 2.42 -25.13
C ASP A 2 13.91 2.58 -23.64
N ASP A 3 14.20 3.83 -23.27
CA ASP A 3 14.35 4.27 -21.89
C ASP A 3 12.94 4.44 -21.30
N GLU A 4 12.27 3.32 -21.06
CA GLU A 4 11.13 3.28 -20.14
C GLU A 4 11.70 3.35 -18.72
N SER A 5 12.09 4.56 -18.32
CA SER A 5 12.16 4.97 -16.92
C SER A 5 10.74 4.99 -16.33
N GLY A 6 10.05 3.85 -16.37
CA GLY A 6 8.85 3.61 -15.61
C GLY A 6 9.27 3.52 -14.16
N SER A 7 8.73 4.39 -13.32
CA SER A 7 8.65 4.18 -11.87
C SER A 7 7.79 2.95 -11.60
N GLY A 8 8.26 1.78 -12.02
CA GLY A 8 7.66 0.49 -11.77
C GLY A 8 8.05 0.11 -10.35
N PHE A 9 7.22 0.48 -9.39
CA PHE A 9 7.31 -0.15 -8.08
C PHE A 9 7.20 -1.66 -8.34
N PRO A 10 8.16 -2.47 -7.87
CA PRO A 10 8.11 -3.92 -8.07
C PRO A 10 6.93 -4.46 -7.25
N THR A 11 5.73 -4.45 -7.84
CA THR A 11 4.51 -5.00 -7.23
C THR A 11 4.66 -6.47 -6.89
N GLU A 12 5.58 -7.16 -7.58
CA GLU A 12 5.96 -8.55 -7.35
C GLU A 12 6.55 -8.83 -5.96
N ASN A 13 6.99 -7.81 -5.22
CA ASN A 13 7.62 -7.97 -3.91
C ASN A 13 6.80 -7.35 -2.76
N ALA A 14 5.51 -7.09 -2.95
CA ALA A 14 4.65 -6.63 -1.87
C ALA A 14 4.54 -7.70 -0.77
N VAL A 15 5.00 -7.39 0.44
CA VAL A 15 5.04 -8.34 1.59
C VAL A 15 4.02 -8.01 2.68
N TRP A 16 3.54 -6.77 2.75
CA TRP A 16 2.45 -6.38 3.64
C TRP A 16 1.66 -5.19 3.10
N VAL A 17 0.43 -5.04 3.57
CA VAL A 17 -0.44 -3.91 3.26
C VAL A 17 -1.29 -3.54 4.47
N VAL A 18 -1.57 -2.26 4.67
CA VAL A 18 -2.57 -1.76 5.63
C VAL A 18 -3.30 -0.56 5.07
N ALA A 19 -4.61 -0.49 5.28
CA ALA A 19 -5.38 0.71 4.98
C ALA A 19 -5.67 1.52 6.25
N THR A 20 -5.32 2.81 6.23
CA THR A 20 -5.56 3.72 7.34
C THR A 20 -6.57 4.80 6.96
N VAL A 21 -7.29 5.32 7.96
CA VAL A 21 -8.27 6.38 7.79
C VAL A 21 -7.85 7.57 8.65
N GLU A 22 -7.58 8.69 8.01
CA GLU A 22 -7.17 9.94 8.66
C GLU A 22 -8.16 11.07 8.36
N GLU A 23 -8.32 12.01 9.29
CA GLU A 23 -9.15 13.20 9.08
C GLU A 23 -8.29 14.34 8.54
N GLU A 24 -8.65 14.87 7.37
CA GLU A 24 -8.00 15.99 6.72
C GLU A 24 -9.03 16.98 6.20
N ASN A 25 -8.93 18.25 6.62
CA ASN A 25 -9.80 19.34 6.15
C ASN A 25 -11.31 18.98 6.20
N GLY A 26 -11.74 18.30 7.28
CA GLY A 26 -13.13 17.87 7.47
C GLY A 26 -13.58 16.70 6.59
N ARG A 27 -12.64 15.97 5.99
CA ARG A 27 -12.87 14.77 5.17
C ARG A 27 -12.10 13.59 5.76
N TRP A 28 -12.63 12.39 5.56
CA TRP A 28 -12.01 11.15 6.01
C TRP A 28 -11.28 10.51 4.83
N VAL A 29 -9.96 10.58 4.84
CA VAL A 29 -9.10 10.13 3.74
C VAL A 29 -8.60 8.72 4.02
N VAL A 30 -8.80 7.83 3.05
CA VAL A 30 -8.23 6.49 3.06
C VAL A 30 -6.84 6.54 2.44
N TYR A 31 -5.87 6.04 3.19
CA TYR A 31 -4.52 5.77 2.72
C TYR A 31 -4.29 4.27 2.65
N LEU A 32 -3.49 3.83 1.69
CA LEU A 32 -2.98 2.47 1.60
C LEU A 32 -1.46 2.54 1.74
N GLU A 33 -0.94 1.86 2.76
CA GLU A 33 0.50 1.66 2.93
C GLU A 33 0.85 0.25 2.48
N VAL A 34 1.88 0.14 1.64
CA VAL A 34 2.36 -1.13 1.10
C VAL A 34 3.85 -1.23 1.39
N GLY A 35 4.26 -2.35 1.97
CA GLY A 35 5.67 -2.70 2.13
C GLY A 35 6.15 -3.58 1.00
N PHE A 36 7.22 -3.16 0.32
CA PHE A 36 7.91 -3.92 -0.71
C PHE A 36 9.24 -4.43 -0.19
N TRP A 37 9.50 -5.72 -0.33
CA TRP A 37 10.80 -6.29 0.02
C TRP A 37 11.86 -5.90 -1.01
N GLU A 38 12.96 -5.33 -0.54
CA GLU A 38 14.11 -4.89 -1.35
C GLU A 38 15.40 -5.52 -0.79
N PRO A 39 15.90 -6.62 -1.37
CA PRO A 39 17.01 -7.38 -0.80
C PRO A 39 18.37 -6.64 -0.80
N ASN A 40 18.45 -5.49 -1.46
CA ASN A 40 19.67 -4.69 -1.57
C ASN A 40 19.67 -3.45 -0.65
N GLU A 41 18.61 -3.25 0.14
CA GLU A 41 18.47 -2.10 1.04
C GLU A 41 18.66 -2.52 2.51
N PRO A 42 19.25 -1.66 3.38
CA PRO A 42 19.60 -2.03 4.75
C PRO A 42 18.39 -2.37 5.64
N GLU A 43 17.24 -1.75 5.38
CA GLU A 43 15.98 -2.02 6.09
C GLU A 43 15.17 -3.14 5.45
N ASN A 44 15.60 -3.60 4.26
CA ASN A 44 15.01 -4.61 3.39
C ASN A 44 13.51 -4.43 3.03
N ILE A 45 12.83 -3.42 3.57
CA ILE A 45 11.43 -3.12 3.27
C ILE A 45 11.28 -1.64 2.96
N GLN A 46 10.94 -1.31 1.73
CA GLN A 46 10.51 0.02 1.35
C GLN A 46 9.00 0.16 1.58
N THR A 47 8.58 1.17 2.32
CA THR A 47 7.16 1.46 2.54
C THR A 47 6.70 2.60 1.66
N VAL A 48 5.66 2.38 0.88
CA VAL A 48 5.02 3.41 0.06
C VAL A 48 3.62 3.66 0.58
N ARG A 49 3.29 4.94 0.80
CA ARG A 49 1.96 5.38 1.24
C ARG A 49 1.24 6.09 0.10
N HIS A 50 0.06 5.60 -0.25
CA HIS A 50 -0.78 6.17 -1.30
C HIS A 50 -2.11 6.69 -0.77
N ARG A 51 -2.45 7.91 -1.17
CA ARG A 51 -3.78 8.49 -0.95
C ARG A 51 -4.76 7.88 -1.94
N ILE A 52 -5.79 7.21 -1.44
CA ILE A 52 -6.79 6.56 -2.30
C ILE A 52 -7.97 7.50 -2.56
N GLN A 53 -8.71 7.85 -1.51
CA GLN A 53 -9.95 8.63 -1.66
C GLN A 53 -10.38 9.32 -0.36
N ALA A 54 -11.07 10.46 -0.49
CA ALA A 54 -11.63 11.23 0.62
C ALA A 54 -13.17 11.12 0.71
N TYR A 55 -13.67 10.70 1.86
CA TYR A 55 -15.09 10.48 2.14
C TYR A 55 -15.67 11.57 3.05
N PRO A 56 -16.98 11.86 2.96
CA PRO A 56 -17.64 12.83 3.84
C PRO A 56 -17.97 12.30 5.24
N LYS A 57 -17.89 10.97 5.46
CA LYS A 57 -18.23 10.33 6.74
C LYS A 57 -17.18 9.27 7.10
N LYS A 58 -16.76 9.23 8.36
CA LYS A 58 -15.78 8.25 8.87
C LYS A 58 -16.15 6.81 8.53
N ARG A 59 -17.40 6.43 8.83
CA ARG A 59 -17.92 5.07 8.56
C ARG A 59 -17.80 4.65 7.10
N LEU A 60 -17.92 5.58 6.15
CA LEU A 60 -17.77 5.27 4.73
C LEU A 60 -16.30 5.02 4.37
N ALA A 61 -15.39 5.84 4.92
CA ALA A 61 -13.95 5.63 4.76
C ALA A 61 -13.50 4.31 5.37
N GLU A 62 -14.00 3.94 6.55
CA GLU A 62 -13.66 2.67 7.22
C GLU A 62 -14.11 1.45 6.41
N ILE A 63 -15.34 1.47 5.85
CA ILE A 63 -15.83 0.39 4.98
C ILE A 63 -14.94 0.29 3.73
N ALA A 64 -14.62 1.42 3.10
CA ALA A 64 -13.76 1.44 1.93
C ALA A 64 -12.35 0.93 2.24
N ALA A 65 -11.72 1.41 3.33
CA ALA A 65 -10.42 0.95 3.80
C ALA A 65 -10.40 -0.56 3.99
N HIS A 66 -11.42 -1.12 4.66
CA HIS A 66 -11.53 -2.56 4.86
C HIS A 66 -11.61 -3.34 3.54
N TRP A 67 -12.37 -2.86 2.55
CA TRP A 67 -12.46 -3.51 1.24
C TRP A 67 -11.17 -3.39 0.43
N ILE A 68 -10.51 -2.23 0.47
CA ILE A 68 -9.26 -1.97 -0.24
C ILE A 68 -8.15 -2.86 0.34
N GLU A 69 -7.97 -2.86 1.68
CA GLU A 69 -6.98 -3.68 2.36
C GLU A 69 -7.20 -5.15 2.03
N ARG A 70 -8.43 -5.65 2.21
CA ARG A 70 -8.77 -7.04 1.87
C ARG A 70 -8.53 -7.38 0.40
N GLY A 71 -8.71 -6.43 -0.51
CA GLY A 71 -8.41 -6.60 -1.93
C GLY A 71 -6.91 -6.74 -2.14
N ALA A 72 -6.14 -5.77 -1.66
CA ALA A 72 -4.69 -5.72 -1.82
C ALA A 72 -3.97 -6.88 -1.11
N SER A 73 -4.46 -7.33 0.04
CA SER A 73 -3.84 -8.45 0.77
C SER A 73 -3.83 -9.77 -0.01
N LYS A 74 -4.69 -9.92 -1.04
CA LYS A 74 -4.74 -11.13 -1.86
C LYS A 74 -3.56 -11.26 -2.82
N ASP A 75 -2.94 -10.15 -3.17
CA ASP A 75 -1.84 -10.09 -4.13
C ASP A 75 -0.47 -9.97 -3.43
N LEU A 76 -0.42 -10.16 -2.10
CA LEU A 76 0.83 -10.19 -1.36
C LEU A 76 1.64 -11.43 -1.74
N SER A 77 2.92 -11.20 -2.02
CA SER A 77 3.92 -12.25 -2.18
C SER A 77 4.30 -12.81 -0.82
N GLN A 78 4.57 -14.11 -0.75
CA GLN A 78 5.27 -14.65 0.42
C GLN A 78 6.71 -14.14 0.38
N PRO A 79 7.24 -13.59 1.47
CA PRO A 79 8.68 -13.34 1.54
C PRO A 79 9.42 -14.66 1.33
N PRO A 80 10.54 -14.68 0.57
CA PRO A 80 11.27 -15.92 0.33
C PRO A 80 11.62 -16.60 1.65
N LEU A 81 11.18 -17.86 1.80
CA LEU A 81 11.43 -18.67 2.99
C LEU A 81 12.91 -19.00 3.07
N GLY A 82 13.63 -18.34 3.97
CA GLY A 82 15.06 -18.56 4.17
C GLY A 82 15.67 -17.63 5.21
N PHE A 83 15.24 -17.77 6.47
CA PHE A 83 16.00 -17.35 7.64
C PHE A 83 16.44 -18.59 8.41
#